data_AF-A0A6B1CVC9-F1
#
_entry.id   AF-A0A6B1CVC9-F1
#
_cell.length_a   1.000
_cell.length_b   1.000
_cell.length_c   1.000
_cell.angle_alpha   90.00
_cell.angle_beta   90.00
_cell.angle_gamma   90.00
#
_symmetry.space_group_name_H-M   'P 1'
#
loop_
_entity.id
_entity.type
_entity.pdbx_description
1 polymer ?
#
loop_
_entity_poly.entity_id
_entity_poly.type
_entity_poly.pdbx_seq_one_letter_code
_entity_poly.pdbx_strand_id
1 'polypeptide(L)'
;VAARDMAYLHLPIQDMQSPSLGDIRAFVQFVDEAVEQGRPVMVHCSAGLGRTGTMLASYLVRMGSSAADALTQVRNLRPGSVETAAQERAVYEYAVHLGQLT
;
A
#
# COMPACT_ATOMS: atom_id res chain seq x y z
N VAL A 1 -6.10 -23.21 13.01
CA VAL A 1 -7.35 -22.53 12.65
C VAL A 1 -7.43 -22.53 11.13
N ALA A 2 -8.38 -23.27 10.55
CA ALA A 2 -8.53 -23.29 9.10
C ALA A 2 -9.21 -21.99 8.66
N ALA A 3 -8.45 -21.11 8.00
CA ALA A 3 -8.95 -19.89 7.37
C ALA A 3 -9.78 -20.29 6.14
N ARG A 4 -11.05 -20.65 6.33
CA ARG A 4 -11.85 -21.23 5.24
C ARG A 4 -12.53 -20.22 4.33
N ASP A 5 -12.37 -18.91 4.56
CA ASP A 5 -13.00 -17.86 3.75
C ASP A 5 -12.21 -16.55 3.62
N MET A 6 -10.89 -16.57 3.83
CA MET A 6 -10.05 -15.38 3.62
C MET A 6 -9.27 -15.51 2.32
N ALA A 7 -9.57 -14.63 1.36
CA ALA A 7 -8.70 -14.45 0.21
C ALA A 7 -7.35 -13.90 0.72
N TYR A 8 -6.24 -14.40 0.15
CA TYR A 8 -4.91 -14.06 0.62
C TYR A 8 -3.99 -13.78 -0.56
N LEU A 9 -3.31 -12.63 -0.51
CA LEU A 9 -2.27 -12.24 -1.43
C LEU A 9 -0.94 -12.12 -0.68
N HIS A 10 0.07 -12.86 -1.14
CA HIS A 10 1.42 -12.78 -0.60
C HIS A 10 2.36 -12.07 -1.56
N LEU A 11 2.87 -10.92 -1.14
CA LEU A 11 3.87 -10.13 -1.87
C LEU A 11 5.17 -10.12 -1.04
N PRO A 12 6.16 -10.97 -1.38
CA PRO A 12 7.37 -11.12 -0.58
C PRO A 12 8.30 -9.91 -0.77
N ILE A 13 8.18 -8.92 0.10
CA ILE A 13 9.04 -7.73 0.13
C ILE A 13 9.99 -7.84 1.32
N GLN A 14 11.30 -7.80 1.03
CA GLN A 14 12.33 -7.86 2.06
C GLN A 14 12.19 -6.71 3.06
N ASP A 15 12.63 -6.94 4.30
CA ASP A 15 12.55 -5.92 5.33
C ASP A 15 13.36 -4.66 4.97
N MET A 16 12.84 -3.51 5.36
CA MET A 16 13.36 -2.17 5.01
C MET A 16 13.41 -1.84 3.50
N GLN A 17 12.99 -2.75 2.62
CA GLN A 17 12.89 -2.50 1.19
C GLN A 17 11.52 -1.92 0.79
N SER A 18 11.44 -1.37 -0.40
CA SER A 18 10.20 -0.87 -1.00
C SER A 18 9.54 -1.94 -1.89
N PRO A 19 8.19 -1.97 -1.96
CA PRO A 19 7.51 -2.72 -3.00
C PRO A 19 7.90 -2.21 -4.40
N SER A 20 7.91 -3.10 -5.37
CA SER A 20 8.01 -2.70 -6.78
C SER A 20 6.69 -2.12 -7.28
N LEU A 21 6.71 -1.43 -8.43
CA LEU A 21 5.47 -0.99 -9.09
C LEU A 21 4.52 -2.16 -9.38
N GLY A 22 5.05 -3.33 -9.73
CA GLY A 22 4.26 -4.54 -9.95
C GLY A 22 3.56 -5.02 -8.68
N ASP A 23 4.25 -5.00 -7.54
CA ASP A 23 3.67 -5.37 -6.24
C ASP A 23 2.55 -4.41 -5.85
N ILE A 24 2.75 -3.11 -6.03
CA ILE A 24 1.73 -2.09 -5.72
C ILE A 24 0.48 -2.31 -6.58
N ARG A 25 0.64 -2.56 -7.88
CA ARG A 25 -0.52 -2.83 -8.76
C ARG A 25 -1.26 -4.10 -8.37
N ALA A 26 -0.55 -5.18 -8.08
CA ALA A 26 -1.16 -6.44 -7.64
C ALA A 26 -1.92 -6.26 -6.32
N PHE A 27 -1.34 -5.52 -5.38
CA PHE A 27 -1.99 -5.15 -4.13
C PHE A 27 -3.27 -4.34 -4.37
N VAL A 28 -3.18 -3.25 -5.15
CA VAL A 28 -4.33 -2.38 -5.45
C VAL A 28 -5.46 -3.16 -6.11
N GLN A 29 -5.16 -3.98 -7.11
CA GLN A 29 -6.16 -4.82 -7.76
C GLN A 29 -6.85 -5.76 -6.77
N PHE A 30 -6.08 -6.42 -5.90
CA PHE A 30 -6.63 -7.31 -4.88
C PHE A 30 -7.52 -6.58 -3.87
N VAL A 31 -7.16 -5.35 -3.49
CA VAL A 31 -8.00 -4.53 -2.61
C VAL A 31 -9.28 -4.08 -3.33
N ASP A 32 -9.18 -3.60 -4.58
CA ASP A 32 -10.34 -3.18 -5.39
C ASP A 32 -11.35 -4.34 -5.51
N GLU A 33 -10.90 -5.55 -5.88
CA GLU A 33 -11.76 -6.74 -5.99
C GLU A 33 -12.46 -7.10 -4.66
N ALA A 34 -11.76 -6.99 -3.53
CA ALA A 34 -12.35 -7.24 -2.22
C ALA A 34 -13.38 -6.18 -1.82
N VAL A 35 -13.07 -4.90 -2.08
CA VAL A 35 -13.95 -3.77 -1.77
C VAL A 35 -15.23 -3.81 -2.63
N GLU A 36 -15.13 -4.15 -3.91
CA GLU A 36 -16.28 -4.34 -4.81
C GLU A 36 -17.22 -5.45 -4.32
N GLN A 37 -16.68 -6.47 -3.65
CA GLN A 37 -17.43 -7.55 -3.02
C GLN A 37 -17.95 -7.20 -1.61
N GLY A 38 -17.73 -5.97 -1.13
CA GLY A 38 -18.11 -5.54 0.22
C GLY A 38 -17.32 -6.23 1.33
N ARG A 39 -16.11 -6.73 1.03
CA ARG A 39 -15.26 -7.46 1.98
C ARG A 39 -14.19 -6.55 2.58
N PRO A 40 -13.97 -6.60 3.91
CA PRO A 40 -12.89 -5.84 4.53
C PRO A 40 -11.53 -6.44 4.16
N VAL A 41 -10.52 -5.57 4.08
CA VAL A 41 -9.13 -5.97 3.79
C VAL A 41 -8.23 -5.62 4.96
N MET A 42 -7.38 -6.59 5.34
CA MET A 42 -6.31 -6.40 6.32
C MET A 42 -4.96 -6.44 5.61
N VAL A 43 -4.11 -5.46 5.90
CA VAL A 43 -2.77 -5.33 5.32
C VAL A 43 -1.75 -5.35 6.44
N HIS A 44 -0.72 -6.19 6.33
CA HIS A 44 0.32 -6.26 7.35
C HIS A 44 1.70 -6.54 6.73
N CYS A 45 2.74 -6.28 7.53
CA CYS A 45 4.09 -6.78 7.31
C CYS A 45 4.56 -7.42 8.63
N SER A 46 5.80 -7.17 9.07
CA SER A 46 6.24 -7.57 10.42
C SER A 46 5.70 -6.61 11.49
N ALA A 47 6.06 -5.32 11.41
CA ALA A 47 5.66 -4.31 12.39
C ALA A 47 4.43 -3.46 11.98
N GLY A 48 3.99 -3.56 10.72
CA GLY A 48 2.88 -2.77 10.20
C GLY A 48 3.19 -1.27 10.05
N LEU A 49 4.46 -0.92 9.74
CA LEU A 49 4.96 0.45 9.60
C LEU A 49 5.40 0.76 8.15
N GLY A 50 6.58 0.28 7.71
CA GLY A 50 7.14 0.64 6.40
C GLY A 50 6.34 0.09 5.23
N ARG A 51 6.52 -1.20 4.91
CA ARG A 51 5.86 -1.88 3.78
C ARG A 51 4.33 -1.74 3.80
N THR A 52 3.73 -1.88 4.98
CA THR A 52 2.28 -1.68 5.15
C THR A 52 1.89 -0.23 4.86
N GLY A 53 2.61 0.75 5.42
CA GLY A 53 2.35 2.16 5.16
C GLY A 53 2.52 2.52 3.68
N THR A 54 3.51 1.96 3.00
CA THR A 54 3.73 2.19 1.56
C THR A 54 2.55 1.70 0.73
N MET A 55 2.10 0.46 0.98
CA MET A 55 0.94 -0.09 0.27
C MET A 55 -0.33 0.74 0.53
N LEU A 56 -0.59 1.11 1.78
CA LEU A 56 -1.76 1.92 2.14
C LEU A 56 -1.70 3.33 1.51
N ALA A 57 -0.53 3.97 1.49
CA ALA A 57 -0.35 5.27 0.84
C ALA A 57 -0.59 5.16 -0.68
N SER A 58 -0.04 4.13 -1.34
CA SER A 58 -0.33 3.88 -2.75
C SER A 58 -1.81 3.64 -3.02
N TYR A 59 -2.54 2.99 -2.11
CA TYR A 59 -3.99 2.83 -2.26
C TYR A 59 -4.74 4.16 -2.12
N LEU A 60 -4.34 5.05 -1.21
CA LEU A 60 -4.92 6.40 -1.14
C LEU A 60 -4.66 7.20 -2.42
N VAL A 61 -3.48 7.05 -3.03
CA VAL A 61 -3.15 7.62 -4.35
C VAL A 61 -4.10 7.10 -5.43
N ARG A 62 -4.36 5.78 -5.44
CA ARG A 62 -5.36 5.16 -6.32
C ARG A 62 -6.78 5.70 -6.09
N MET A 63 -7.11 6.09 -4.86
CA MET A 63 -8.40 6.70 -4.48
C MET A 63 -8.47 8.20 -4.79
N GLY A 64 -7.42 8.81 -5.34
CA GLY A 64 -7.39 10.19 -5.81
C GLY A 64 -6.64 11.18 -4.93
N SER A 65 -5.99 10.74 -3.84
CA SER A 65 -5.07 11.59 -3.08
C SER A 65 -3.80 11.88 -3.89
N SER A 66 -3.19 13.04 -3.68
CA SER A 66 -1.80 13.24 -4.11
C SER A 66 -0.87 12.29 -3.32
N ALA A 67 0.30 11.97 -3.88
CA ALA A 67 1.29 11.16 -3.17
C ALA A 67 1.70 11.79 -1.83
N ALA A 68 1.90 13.11 -1.80
CA ALA A 68 2.26 13.85 -0.60
C ALA A 68 1.16 13.78 0.48
N ASP A 69 -0.10 13.95 0.09
CA ASP A 69 -1.24 13.87 1.02
C ASP A 69 -1.43 12.45 1.55
N ALA A 70 -1.31 11.44 0.67
CA ALA A 70 -1.41 10.04 1.06
C ALA A 70 -0.33 9.65 2.09
N LEU A 71 0.92 10.05 1.85
CA LEU A 71 2.04 9.84 2.78
C LEU A 71 1.78 10.52 4.13
N THR A 72 1.35 11.77 4.09
CA THR A 72 1.03 12.56 5.30
C THR A 72 -0.10 11.91 6.08
N GLN A 73 -1.17 11.50 5.41
CA GLN A 73 -2.33 10.88 6.03
C GLN A 73 -1.98 9.55 6.70
N VAL A 74 -1.22 8.67 6.03
CA VAL A 74 -0.81 7.39 6.60
C VAL A 74 0.10 7.60 7.82
N ARG A 75 1.03 8.57 7.77
CA ARG A 75 1.89 8.93 8.91
C ARG A 75 1.10 9.51 10.09
N ASN A 76 0.06 10.28 9.83
CA ASN A 76 -0.80 10.82 10.89
C ASN A 76 -1.64 9.72 11.56
N LEU A 77 -2.19 8.79 10.79
CA LEU A 77 -2.97 7.67 11.34
C LEU A 77 -2.10 6.65 12.06
N ARG A 78 -0.88 6.43 11.57
CA ARG A 78 0.10 5.48 12.13
C ARG A 78 1.50 6.11 12.10
N PRO A 79 1.89 6.85 13.16
CA PRO A 79 3.22 7.45 13.26
C PRO A 79 4.33 6.43 13.04
N GLY A 80 5.33 6.81 12.23
CA GLY A 80 6.43 5.94 11.82
C GLY A 80 6.17 5.12 10.54
N SER A 81 5.00 5.25 9.92
CA SER A 81 4.72 4.60 8.63
C SER A 81 5.56 5.17 7.48
N VAL A 82 5.92 4.31 6.53
CA VAL A 82 6.84 4.62 5.41
C VAL A 82 8.21 5.04 5.96
N GLU A 83 9.04 4.03 6.24
CA GLU A 83 10.26 4.10 7.05
C GLU A 83 11.49 4.53 6.24
N THR A 84 11.49 4.35 4.92
CA THR A 84 12.66 4.62 4.07
C THR A 84 12.33 5.53 2.89
N ALA A 85 13.34 6.26 2.41
CA ALA A 85 13.21 7.10 1.23
C ALA A 85 12.85 6.29 -0.04
N ALA A 86 13.26 5.02 -0.12
CA ALA A 86 12.89 4.13 -1.20
C ALA A 86 11.39 3.79 -1.16
N GLN A 87 10.84 3.55 0.04
CA GLN A 87 9.41 3.33 0.24
C GLN A 87 8.59 4.57 -0.12
N GLU A 88 9.06 5.76 0.26
CA GLU A 88 8.42 7.01 -0.13
C GLU A 88 8.43 7.21 -1.65
N ARG A 89 9.59 6.99 -2.29
CA ARG A 89 9.73 7.08 -3.75
C ARG A 89 8.78 6.15 -4.49
N ALA A 90 8.58 4.93 -4.00
CA ALA A 90 7.65 3.98 -4.61
C ALA A 90 6.21 4.50 -4.67
N VAL A 91 5.78 5.32 -3.70
CA VAL A 91 4.46 5.97 -3.72
C VAL A 91 4.38 7.02 -4.82
N TYR A 92 5.42 7.86 -4.97
CA TYR A 92 5.48 8.85 -6.05
C TYR A 92 5.58 8.20 -7.44
N GLU A 93 6.39 7.15 -7.59
CA GLU A 93 6.48 6.38 -8.84
C GLU A 93 5.13 5.77 -9.22
N TYR A 94 4.35 5.32 -8.25
CA TYR A 94 2.99 4.86 -8.49
C TYR A 94 2.04 5.99 -8.92
N ALA A 95 2.13 7.17 -8.30
CA ALA A 95 1.34 8.34 -8.73
C ALA A 95 1.67 8.75 -10.17
N VAL A 96 2.95 8.79 -10.55
CA VAL A 96 3.40 9.02 -11.93
C VAL A 96 2.85 7.96 -12.87
N HIS A 97 2.86 6.68 -12.47
CA HIS A 97 2.30 5.60 -13.26
C HIS A 97 0.80 5.79 -13.56
N LEU A 98 0.05 6.37 -12.62
CA LEU A 98 -1.36 6.74 -12.82
C LEU A 98 -1.56 8.03 -13.63
N GLY A 99 -0.48 8.69 -14.07
CA GLY A 99 -0.54 9.96 -14.79
C GLY A 99 -0.86 11.16 -13.89
N GLN A 100 -0.71 11.03 -12.57
CA GLN A 100 -0.86 12.15 -11.65
C GLN A 100 0.44 12.97 -11.64
N LEU A 101 0.33 14.30 -11.75
CA LEU A 101 1.48 15.19 -11.57
C LEU A 101 1.86 15.18 -10.09
N THR A 102 3.12 14.87 -9.81
CA THR A 102 3.71 14.86 -8.45
C THR A 102 3.88 16.26 -7.89
#